data_AF-A0A973PCM1-F1
#
_entry.id   AF-A0A973PCM1-F1
#
_cell.length_a   1.000
_cell.length_b   1.000
_cell.length_c   1.000
_cell.angle_alpha   90.00
_cell.angle_beta   90.00
_cell.angle_gamma   90.00
#
_symmetry.space_group_name_H-M   'P 1'
#
loop_
_entity.id
_entity.type
_entity.pdbx_description
1 polymer ?
#
loop_
_entity_poly.entity_id
_entity_poly.type
_entity_poly.pdbx_seq_one_letter_code
_entity_poly.pdbx_strand_id
1 'polypeptide(L)' 'MKIGQARKIAREWAAEQAGLEGAYLSGSTTWLPADAELAVGSDVDIMVVTGADIPKLGKFPRDGVLLEVSYLTWDQLATP' A
#
# COMPACT_ATOMS: atom_id res chain seq x y z
N MET A 1 11.09 11.39 -6.26
CA MET A 1 11.20 9.92 -6.46
C MET A 1 10.17 9.54 -7.50
N LYS A 2 10.46 8.63 -8.43
CA LYS A 2 9.46 8.21 -9.42
C LYS A 2 8.35 7.36 -8.79
N ILE A 3 7.12 7.54 -9.24
CA ILE A 3 5.97 6.76 -8.74
C ILE A 3 6.18 5.26 -8.92
N GLY A 4 6.75 4.83 -10.05
CA GLY A 4 7.06 3.41 -10.27
C GLY A 4 8.04 2.84 -9.25
N GLN A 5 9.01 3.64 -8.79
CA GLN A 5 9.93 3.25 -7.71
C GLN A 5 9.19 3.16 -6.37
N ALA A 6 8.32 4.12 -6.07
CA ALA A 6 7.53 4.11 -4.84
C ALA A 6 6.60 2.89 -4.77
N ARG A 7 5.91 2.56 -5.88
CA ARG A 7 5.10 1.34 -6.01
C ARG A 7 5.93 0.07 -5.82
N LYS A 8 7.16 0.04 -6.33
CA LYS A 8 8.08 -1.09 -6.16
C LYS A 8 8.44 -1.30 -4.68
N ILE A 9 8.75 -0.23 -3.96
CA ILE A 9 9.04 -0.27 -2.51
C ILE A 9 7.83 -0.80 -1.73
N ALA A 10 6.63 -0.29 -2.03
CA ALA A 10 5.39 -0.76 -1.41
C ALA A 10 5.14 -2.27 -1.67
N ARG A 11 5.37 -2.73 -2.91
CA ARG A 11 5.27 -4.16 -3.27
C ARG A 11 6.29 -5.01 -2.54
N GLU A 12 7.53 -4.55 -2.43
CA GLU A 12 8.60 -5.25 -1.71
C GLU A 12 8.26 -5.39 -0.23
N TRP A 13 7.79 -4.31 0.40
CA TRP A 13 7.28 -4.38 1.78
C TRP A 13 6.14 -5.40 1.92
N ALA A 14 5.18 -5.41 1.00
CA ALA A 14 4.06 -6.36 1.05
C ALA A 14 4.52 -7.82 0.89
N ALA A 15 5.52 -8.07 0.03
CA ALA A 15 6.10 -9.39 -0.17
C ALA A 15 6.89 -9.91 1.05
N GLU A 16 7.37 -9.01 1.92
CA GLU A 16 8.02 -9.36 3.19
C GLU A 16 7.02 -9.80 4.27
N GLN A 17 5.72 -9.52 4.11
CA GLN A 17 4.72 -9.82 5.12
C GLN A 17 4.24 -11.28 5.03
N ALA A 18 4.29 -12.01 6.14
CA ALA A 18 3.74 -13.35 6.25
C ALA A 18 2.23 -13.31 6.55
N GLY A 19 1.49 -14.32 6.08
CA GLY A 19 0.08 -14.47 6.40
C GLY A 19 -0.85 -13.50 5.68
N LEU A 20 -0.38 -12.81 4.63
CA LEU A 20 -1.23 -12.03 3.76
C LEU A 20 -1.99 -12.96 2.81
N GLU A 21 -3.29 -12.72 2.65
CA GLU A 21 -4.11 -13.39 1.65
C GLU A 21 -4.13 -12.62 0.32
N GLY A 22 -3.75 -11.35 0.37
CA GLY A 22 -3.54 -10.49 -0.79
C GLY A 22 -3.11 -9.09 -0.38
N ALA A 23 -2.64 -8.31 -1.36
CA ALA A 23 -2.41 -6.88 -1.18
C ALA A 23 -2.56 -6.15 -2.51
N TYR A 24 -3.08 -4.93 -2.45
CA TYR A 24 -3.18 -4.05 -3.62
C TYR A 24 -2.88 -2.61 -3.23
N LEU A 25 -2.43 -1.83 -4.21
CA LEU A 25 -2.22 -0.40 -4.03
C LEU A 25 -3.55 0.34 -4.20
N SER A 26 -3.75 1.38 -3.42
CA SER A 26 -4.91 2.28 -3.51
C SER A 26 -4.45 3.73 -3.64
N GLY A 27 -5.43 4.64 -3.72
CA GLY A 27 -5.19 6.07 -3.68
C GLY A 27 -4.39 6.60 -4.87
N SER A 28 -3.85 7.81 -4.68
CA SER A 28 -3.42 8.67 -5.78
C SER A 28 -2.27 8.16 -6.61
N THR A 29 -1.47 7.29 -6.02
CA THR A 29 -0.31 6.74 -6.69
C THR A 29 -0.66 5.65 -7.68
N THR A 30 -1.91 5.17 -7.79
CA THR A 30 -2.30 4.06 -8.68
C THR A 30 -2.55 4.46 -10.13
N TRP A 31 -3.11 5.65 -10.37
CA TRP A 31 -3.49 6.12 -11.71
C TRP A 31 -2.43 6.98 -12.39
N LEU A 32 -1.45 7.47 -11.63
CA LEU A 32 -0.40 8.32 -12.18
C LEU A 32 0.62 7.52 -13.03
N PRO A 33 1.27 8.14 -14.03
CA PRO A 33 2.34 7.49 -14.78
C PRO A 33 3.51 7.05 -13.88
N ALA A 34 4.15 5.94 -14.22
CA ALA A 34 5.26 5.40 -13.41
C ALA A 34 6.50 6.31 -13.38
N ASP A 35 6.69 7.12 -14.43
CA ASP A 35 7.77 8.09 -14.59
C ASP A 35 7.45 9.49 -14.06
N ALA A 36 6.21 9.70 -13.59
CA ALA A 36 5.87 10.92 -12.87
C ALA A 36 6.61 10.99 -11.53
N GLU A 37 6.88 12.21 -11.07
CA GLU A 37 7.42 12.43 -9.73
C GLU A 37 6.34 12.21 -8.68
N LEU A 38 6.70 11.49 -7.62
CA LEU A 38 5.94 11.44 -6.38
C LEU A 38 6.11 12.79 -5.68
N ALA A 39 4.98 13.47 -5.41
CA ALA A 39 5.00 14.77 -4.75
C ALA A 39 5.51 14.64 -3.30
N VAL A 40 6.15 15.71 -2.82
CA VAL A 40 6.66 15.77 -1.44
C VAL A 40 5.46 15.72 -0.49
N GLY A 41 5.47 14.75 0.43
CA GLY A 41 4.39 14.52 1.38
C GLY A 41 3.30 13.56 0.89
N SER A 42 3.36 13.09 -0.36
CA SER A 42 2.51 11.99 -0.81
C SER A 42 2.96 10.66 -0.20
N ASP A 43 1.98 9.86 0.17
CA ASP A 43 2.14 8.46 0.57
C ASP A 43 1.77 7.50 -0.56
N VAL A 44 2.09 6.22 -0.33
CA VAL A 44 1.61 5.10 -1.12
C VAL A 44 0.66 4.28 -0.25
N ASP A 45 -0.62 4.28 -0.59
CA ASP A 45 -1.62 3.48 0.10
C ASP A 45 -1.51 2.00 -0.27
N ILE A 46 -1.45 1.15 0.74
CA ILE A 46 -1.47 -0.30 0.60
C ILE A 46 -2.66 -0.85 1.39
N MET A 47 -3.53 -1.54 0.67
CA MET A 47 -4.63 -2.31 1.24
C MET A 47 -4.20 -3.77 1.31
N VAL A 48 -4.21 -4.33 2.51
CA VAL A 48 -3.78 -5.70 2.78
C VAL A 48 -4.99 -6.53 3.19
N VAL A 49 -5.18 -7.67 2.52
CA VAL A 49 -6.28 -8.60 2.78
C VAL A 49 -5.81 -9.66 3.76
N THR A 50 -6.52 -9.80 4.87
CA THR A 50 -6.24 -10.75 5.96
C THR A 50 -7.49 -11.54 6.34
N GLY A 51 -7.31 -12.76 6.85
CA GLY A 51 -8.43 -13.61 7.29
C GLY A 51 -9.11 -13.17 8.59
N ALA A 52 -8.56 -12.17 9.28
CA ALA A 52 -9.12 -11.60 10.49
C ALA A 52 -9.04 -10.07 10.46
N ASP A 53 -9.97 -9.43 11.17
CA ASP A 53 -9.95 -7.99 11.41
C ASP A 53 -8.81 -7.67 12.39
N ILE A 54 -7.82 -6.93 11.91
CA ILE A 54 -6.64 -6.55 12.69
C ILE A 54 -6.47 -5.03 12.67
N PRO A 55 -5.92 -4.43 13.74
CA PRO A 55 -5.69 -2.99 13.80
C PRO A 55 -4.82 -2.50 12.65
N LYS A 56 -5.17 -1.34 12.09
CA LYS A 56 -4.37 -0.70 11.05
C LYS A 56 -2.93 -0.49 11.51
N LEU A 57 -1.99 -0.77 10.62
CA LEU A 57 -0.58 -0.45 10.84
C LEU A 57 -0.33 1.06 10.72
N GLY A 58 -1.08 1.74 9.84
CA GLY A 58 -1.02 3.19 9.68
C GLY A 58 0.15 3.64 8.82
N LYS A 59 0.63 4.87 9.06
CA LYS A 59 1.64 5.53 8.23
C LYS A 59 3.05 5.36 8.79
N PHE A 60 4.01 4.98 7.96
CA PHE A 60 5.43 4.90 8.34
C PHE A 60 6.37 5.08 7.14
N PRO A 61 7.60 5.62 7.35
CA PRO A 61 8.58 5.74 6.28
C PRO A 61 9.26 4.40 5.98
N ARG A 62 9.45 4.08 4.69
CA ARG A 62 10.25 2.96 4.19
C ARG A 62 10.99 3.38 2.92
N ASP A 63 12.32 3.27 2.93
CA ASP A 63 13.19 3.55 1.77
C ASP A 63 12.92 4.89 1.05
N GLY A 64 12.58 5.92 1.82
CA GLY A 64 12.27 7.27 1.31
C GLY A 64 10.84 7.47 0.80
N VAL A 65 9.94 6.51 1.02
CA VAL A 65 8.50 6.58 0.74
C VAL A 65 7.73 6.58 2.06
N LEU A 66 6.67 7.37 2.15
CA LEU A 66 5.69 7.22 3.23
C LEU A 66 4.69 6.14 2.81
N LEU A 67 4.66 5.00 3.49
CA LEU A 67 3.64 3.97 3.25
C LEU A 67 2.46 4.21 4.20
N GLU A 68 1.24 4.11 3.68
CA GLU A 68 0.02 4.07 4.49
C GLU A 68 -0.62 2.70 4.34
N VAL A 69 -0.63 1.91 5.41
CA VAL A 69 -1.12 0.53 5.38
C VAL A 69 -2.43 0.40 6.14
N SER A 70 -3.45 -0.11 5.45
CA SER A 70 -4.73 -0.52 6.04
C SER A 70 -4.98 -2.00 5.79
N TYR A 71 -5.58 -2.67 6.77
CA TYR A 71 -6.01 -4.07 6.66
C TYR A 71 -7.51 -4.14 6.40
N LEU A 72 -7.92 -5.19 5.71
CA LEU A 72 -9.31 -5.54 5.52
C LEU A 72 -9.50 -7.06 5.42
N THR A 73 -10.70 -7.55 5.71
CA THR A 73 -11.11 -8.93 5.45
C THR A 73 -11.75 -9.09 4.08
N TRP A 74 -11.89 -10.34 3.60
CA TRP A 74 -12.66 -10.62 2.38
C TRP A 74 -14.11 -10.13 2.46
N ASP A 75 -14.75 -10.22 3.62
CA ASP A 75 -16.12 -9.74 3.83
C ASP A 75 -16.21 -8.22 3.64
N GLN A 76 -15.22 -7.48 4.13
CA GLN A 76 -15.13 -6.03 3.94
C GLN A 76 -14.85 -5.66 2.48
N LEU A 77 -14.06 -6.47 1.75
CA LEU A 77 -13.79 -6.24 0.32
C LEU A 77 -15.00 -6.54 -0.57
N ALA A 78 -15.81 -7.55 -0.22
CA ALA A 78 -16.96 -7.99 -0.99
C ALA A 78 -18.20 -7.09 -0.81
N THR A 79 -18.13 -6.10 0.09
CA THR A 79 -19.21 -5.17 0.37
C THR A 79 -19.05 -3.90 -0.51
N PRO A 80 -20.06 -3.52 -1.32
CA PRO A 80 -20.03 -2.30 -2.15
C PRO A 80 -19.93 -0.99 -1.37
#